data_AF-A0A378QEF2-F1
#
_entry.id   AF-A0A378QEF2-F1
#
_cell.length_a   1.000
_cell.length_b   1.000
_cell.length_c   1.000
_cell.angle_alpha   90.00
_cell.angle_beta   90.00
_cell.angle_gamma   90.00
#
_symmetry.space_group_name_H-M   'P 1'
#
loop_
_entity.id
_entity.type
_entity.pdbx_description
1 polymer ?
#
loop_
_entity_poly.entity_id
_entity_poly.type
_entity_poly.pdbx_seq_one_letter_code
_entity_poly.pdbx_strand_id
1 'polypeptide(L)'
;MSNLNEQMTNNTAELPQDANAFFERADSVITLANSQLSPNSHAGQVAASLSYAAARFAVSAASIGFIKGSDFAKEKADIIAFYTEQYQKMLADNIDDYAENFEKYTGIKK
;
A
#
# COMPACT_ATOMS: atom_id res chain seq x y z
N MET A 1 -26.06 15.51 -28.14
CA MET A 1 -26.12 16.21 -26.84
C MET A 1 -27.17 15.54 -25.99
N SER A 2 -26.93 15.47 -24.68
CA SER A 2 -27.68 14.74 -23.63
C SER A 2 -27.41 13.24 -23.56
N ASN A 3 -26.93 12.64 -22.47
CA ASN A 3 -26.42 13.19 -21.21
C ASN A 3 -25.54 12.10 -20.55
N LEU A 4 -24.25 12.37 -20.39
CA LEU A 4 -23.31 11.52 -19.64
C LEU A 4 -23.69 11.41 -18.15
N ASN A 5 -24.60 12.26 -17.67
CA ASN A 5 -25.02 12.36 -16.28
C ASN A 5 -26.10 11.36 -15.85
N GLU A 6 -26.70 10.58 -16.76
CA GLU A 6 -27.72 9.59 -16.40
C GLU A 6 -27.15 8.21 -16.01
N GLN A 7 -25.85 7.98 -16.19
CA GLN A 7 -25.20 6.71 -15.77
C GLN A 7 -24.72 6.72 -14.31
N MET A 8 -24.95 7.82 -13.57
CA MET A 8 -24.53 7.98 -12.16
C MET A 8 -25.58 7.50 -11.15
N THR A 9 -26.67 6.87 -11.61
CA THR A 9 -27.71 6.36 -10.72
C THR A 9 -27.87 4.86 -10.93
N ASN A 10 -27.14 4.07 -10.12
CA ASN A 10 -27.42 2.70 -9.68
C ASN A 10 -26.14 1.87 -9.63
N ASN A 11 -25.40 1.96 -8.52
CA ASN A 11 -24.78 0.77 -7.95
C ASN A 11 -24.40 1.03 -6.50
N THR A 12 -24.91 0.19 -5.60
CA THR A 12 -24.21 -0.14 -4.35
C THR A 12 -22.75 -0.35 -4.68
N ALA A 13 -21.87 0.45 -4.06
CA ALA A 13 -20.49 0.68 -4.48
C ALA A 13 -19.64 -0.59 -4.47
N GLU A 14 -19.70 -1.36 -5.55
CA GLU A 14 -18.64 -2.29 -5.92
C GLU A 14 -17.48 -1.45 -6.43
N LEU A 15 -16.37 -1.47 -5.71
CA LEU A 15 -15.09 -0.95 -6.18
C LEU A 15 -14.81 -1.57 -7.56
N PRO A 16 -14.21 -0.82 -8.52
CA PRO A 16 -13.83 -1.37 -9.81
C PRO A 16 -13.08 -2.70 -9.63
N GLN A 17 -13.32 -3.69 -10.49
CA GLN A 17 -12.74 -5.04 -10.33
C GLN A 17 -11.20 -5.02 -10.12
N ASP A 18 -10.51 -4.06 -10.73
CA ASP A 18 -9.07 -3.83 -10.56
C ASP A 18 -8.68 -3.38 -9.14
N ALA A 19 -9.55 -2.62 -8.46
CA ALA A 19 -9.37 -2.21 -7.08
C ALA A 19 -9.55 -3.39 -6.12
N ASN A 20 -10.54 -4.27 -6.35
CA ASN A 20 -10.70 -5.48 -5.52
C ASN A 20 -9.45 -6.37 -5.57
N ALA A 21 -8.92 -6.63 -6.77
CA ALA A 21 -7.71 -7.44 -6.91
C ALA A 21 -6.48 -6.78 -6.29
N PHE A 22 -6.41 -5.44 -6.26
CA PHE A 22 -5.37 -4.70 -5.53
C PHE A 22 -5.45 -4.95 -4.02
N PHE A 23 -6.63 -4.79 -3.42
CA PHE A 23 -6.83 -5.00 -1.99
C PHE A 23 -6.59 -6.45 -1.59
N GLU A 24 -7.05 -7.43 -2.36
CA GLU A 24 -6.79 -8.86 -2.10
C GLU A 24 -5.29 -9.19 -2.03
N ARG A 25 -4.48 -8.58 -2.91
CA ARG A 25 -3.02 -8.74 -2.86
C ARG A 25 -2.41 -8.07 -1.63
N ALA A 26 -2.86 -6.87 -1.28
CA ALA A 26 -2.40 -6.17 -0.08
C ALA A 26 -2.74 -6.96 1.19
N ASP A 27 -3.96 -7.47 1.31
CA ASP A 27 -4.43 -8.27 2.43
C ASP A 27 -3.68 -9.59 2.57
N SER A 28 -3.32 -10.22 1.45
CA SER A 28 -2.47 -11.42 1.45
C SER A 28 -1.09 -11.15 2.06
N VAL A 29 -0.51 -9.98 1.79
CA VAL A 29 0.77 -9.56 2.37
C VAL A 29 0.62 -9.20 3.85
N ILE A 30 -0.46 -8.51 4.23
CA ILE A 30 -0.78 -8.21 5.63
C ILE A 30 -0.97 -9.50 6.44
N THR A 31 -1.69 -10.48 5.88
CA THR A 31 -1.90 -11.80 6.49
C THR A 31 -0.57 -12.50 6.76
N LEU A 32 0.35 -12.47 5.79
CA LEU A 32 1.70 -13.03 5.97
C LEU A 32 2.51 -12.27 7.02
N ALA A 33 2.40 -10.94 7.08
CA ALA A 33 3.07 -10.15 8.12
C ALA A 33 2.51 -10.50 9.51
N ASN A 34 1.18 -10.57 9.65
CA ASN A 34 0.53 -10.94 10.90
C ASN A 34 0.93 -12.34 11.38
N SER A 35 1.13 -13.30 10.48
CA SER A 35 1.60 -14.65 10.86
C SER A 35 3.04 -14.68 11.39
N GLN A 36 3.80 -13.60 11.25
CA GLN A 36 5.17 -13.48 11.77
C GLN A 36 5.23 -12.83 13.16
N LEU A 37 4.10 -12.36 13.69
CA LEU A 37 4.02 -11.89 15.07
C LEU A 37 4.29 -13.07 16.02
N SER A 38 5.16 -12.84 17.00
CA SER A 38 5.53 -13.87 17.98
C SER A 38 6.02 -13.23 19.29
N PRO A 39 6.19 -14.00 20.37
CA PRO A 39 6.82 -13.50 21.60
C PRO A 39 8.22 -12.89 21.38
N ASN A 40 8.90 -13.23 20.28
CA ASN A 40 10.24 -12.73 19.94
C ASN A 40 10.22 -11.67 18.81
N SER A 41 9.06 -11.42 18.21
CA SER A 41 8.88 -10.51 17.08
C SER A 41 7.59 -9.70 17.26
N HIS A 42 7.71 -8.51 17.86
CA HIS A 42 6.56 -7.64 18.08
C HIS A 42 6.19 -6.86 16.80
N ALA A 43 5.02 -6.20 16.81
CA ALA A 43 4.46 -5.50 15.65
C ALA A 43 5.45 -4.54 14.96
N GLY A 44 6.18 -3.73 15.73
CA GLY A 44 7.22 -2.85 15.17
C GLY A 44 8.34 -3.57 14.38
N GLN A 45 8.79 -4.75 14.83
CA GLN A 45 9.83 -5.52 14.12
C GLN A 45 9.29 -6.14 12.84
N VAL A 46 8.07 -6.67 12.88
CA VAL A 46 7.37 -7.20 11.69
C VAL A 46 7.11 -6.08 10.68
N ALA A 47 6.65 -4.91 11.13
CA ALA A 47 6.42 -3.75 10.27
C ALA A 47 7.72 -3.24 9.61
N ALA A 48 8.84 -3.21 10.35
CA ALA A 48 10.14 -2.87 9.78
C ALA A 48 10.58 -3.89 8.72
N SER A 49 10.35 -5.18 8.97
CA SER A 49 10.67 -6.26 8.03
C SER A 49 9.83 -6.16 6.76
N LEU A 50 8.54 -5.88 6.90
CA LEU A 50 7.62 -5.64 5.79
C LEU A 50 8.02 -4.41 4.96
N SER A 51 8.40 -3.32 5.62
CA SER A 51 8.87 -2.10 4.94
C SER A 51 10.15 -2.37 4.13
N TYR A 52 11.08 -3.14 4.68
CA TYR A 52 12.28 -3.55 3.96
C TYR A 52 11.98 -4.48 2.78
N ALA A 53 11.04 -5.42 2.94
CA ALA A 53 10.58 -6.28 1.87
C ALA A 53 9.93 -5.48 0.73
N ALA A 54 9.08 -4.51 1.06
CA ALA A 54 8.46 -3.60 0.09
C ALA A 54 9.51 -2.81 -0.70
N ALA A 55 10.54 -2.27 -0.02
CA ALA A 55 11.63 -1.55 -0.68
C ALA A 55 12.40 -2.45 -1.68
N ARG A 56 12.70 -3.70 -1.29
CA ARG A 56 13.38 -4.66 -2.19
C ARG A 56 12.54 -5.01 -3.40
N PHE A 57 11.24 -5.22 -3.20
CA PHE A 57 10.31 -5.50 -4.30
C PHE A 57 10.21 -4.30 -5.24
N ALA A 58 10.05 -3.10 -4.70
CA ALA A 58 9.99 -1.84 -5.47
C ALA A 58 11.24 -1.64 -6.35
N VAL A 59 12.44 -1.87 -5.79
CA VAL A 59 13.71 -1.81 -6.52
C VAL A 59 13.76 -2.87 -7.63
N SER A 60 13.33 -4.11 -7.34
CA SER A 60 13.26 -5.18 -8.34
C SER A 60 12.31 -4.85 -9.48
N ALA A 61 11.13 -4.31 -9.18
CA ALA A 61 10.13 -3.93 -10.17
C ALA A 61 10.64 -2.77 -11.04
N ALA A 62 11.24 -1.74 -10.43
CA ALA A 62 11.84 -0.62 -11.16
C ALA A 62 12.96 -1.07 -12.11
N SER A 63 13.73 -2.10 -11.73
CA SER A 63 14.86 -2.57 -12.53
C SER A 63 14.46 -3.21 -13.88
N ILE A 64 13.20 -3.64 -14.04
CA ILE A 64 12.70 -4.31 -15.26
C ILE A 64 12.86 -3.41 -16.50
N GLY A 65 12.84 -2.08 -16.33
CA GLY A 65 13.02 -1.11 -17.41
C GLY A 65 14.47 -0.91 -17.87
N PHE A 66 15.45 -1.57 -17.26
CA PHE A 66 16.87 -1.28 -17.44
C PHE A 66 17.67 -2.49 -17.91
N ILE A 67 18.64 -2.24 -18.79
CA ILE A 67 19.59 -3.26 -19.27
C ILE A 67 20.92 -3.18 -18.51
N LYS A 68 21.35 -1.97 -18.14
CA LYS A 68 22.64 -1.71 -17.47
C LYS A 68 22.42 -1.16 -16.06
N GLY A 69 23.10 -1.77 -15.09
CA GLY A 69 23.06 -1.32 -13.70
C GLY A 69 23.56 0.13 -13.52
N SER A 70 24.45 0.61 -14.37
CA SER A 70 24.92 2.00 -14.35
C SER A 70 23.84 3.02 -14.72
N ASP A 71 22.92 2.64 -15.63
CA ASP A 71 21.82 3.52 -16.02
C ASP A 71 20.73 3.49 -14.95
N PHE A 72 20.42 2.32 -14.40
CA PHE A 72 19.55 2.18 -13.23
C PHE A 72 20.05 3.02 -12.04
N ALA A 73 21.36 3.04 -11.79
CA ALA A 73 21.95 3.79 -10.69
C ALA A 73 21.80 5.32 -10.85
N LYS A 74 21.73 5.85 -12.08
CA LYS A 74 21.50 7.28 -12.34
C LYS A 74 20.08 7.70 -11.95
N GLU A 75 19.12 6.81 -12.11
CA GLU A 75 17.70 7.02 -11.80
C GLU A 75 17.36 6.84 -10.30
N LYS A 76 18.37 6.60 -9.45
CA LYS A 76 18.16 6.30 -8.03
C LYS A 76 17.30 7.33 -7.31
N ALA A 77 17.55 8.62 -7.53
CA ALA A 77 16.82 9.70 -6.87
C ALA A 77 15.33 9.69 -7.27
N ASP A 78 15.06 9.55 -8.56
CA ASP A 78 13.70 9.57 -9.12
C ASP A 78 12.90 8.34 -8.70
N ILE A 79 13.54 7.17 -8.67
CA ILE A 79 12.93 5.93 -8.15
C ILE A 79 12.57 6.09 -6.67
N ILE A 80 13.45 6.66 -5.85
CA ILE A 80 13.17 6.91 -4.43
C ILE A 80 11.96 7.83 -4.32
N ALA A 81 11.99 8.99 -5.00
CA ALA A 81 10.91 9.97 -4.95
C ALA A 81 9.56 9.33 -5.30
N PHE A 82 9.48 8.63 -6.44
CA PHE A 82 8.26 7.98 -6.92
C PHE A 82 7.63 7.02 -5.90
N TYR A 83 8.42 6.15 -5.29
CA TYR A 83 7.89 5.19 -4.30
C TYR A 83 7.56 5.86 -2.97
N THR A 84 8.38 6.82 -2.52
CA THR A 84 8.13 7.50 -1.23
C THR A 84 6.91 8.40 -1.27
N GLU A 85 6.65 9.10 -2.38
CA GLU A 85 5.48 9.97 -2.51
C GLU A 85 4.17 9.17 -2.51
N GLN A 86 4.14 8.03 -3.20
CA GLN A 86 2.97 7.16 -3.19
C GLN A 86 2.75 6.54 -1.81
N TYR A 87 3.82 6.05 -1.17
CA TYR A 87 3.73 5.51 0.18
C TYR A 87 3.24 6.57 1.18
N GLN A 88 3.74 7.80 1.09
CA GLN A 88 3.32 8.90 1.95
C GLN A 88 1.83 9.20 1.82
N LYS A 89 1.28 9.22 0.60
CA LYS A 89 -0.16 9.42 0.36
C LYS A 89 -0.99 8.32 1.02
N MET A 90 -0.67 7.06 0.72
CA MET A 90 -1.39 5.91 1.30
C MET A 90 -1.28 5.89 2.82
N LEU A 91 -0.11 6.22 3.38
CA LEU A 91 0.09 6.29 4.82
C LEU A 91 -0.76 7.40 5.45
N ALA A 92 -0.81 8.58 4.83
CA ALA A 92 -1.64 9.69 5.30
C ALA A 92 -3.13 9.29 5.33
N ASP A 93 -3.65 8.74 4.23
CA ASP A 93 -5.04 8.30 4.14
C ASP A 93 -5.38 7.25 5.22
N ASN A 94 -4.48 6.30 5.48
CA ASN A 94 -4.67 5.30 6.53
C ASN A 94 -4.57 5.88 7.94
N ILE A 95 -3.72 6.88 8.17
CA ILE A 95 -3.64 7.58 9.46
C ILE A 95 -4.95 8.30 9.74
N ASP A 96 -5.49 9.00 8.74
CA ASP A 96 -6.75 9.72 8.87
C ASP A 96 -7.90 8.74 9.17
N ASP A 97 -8.00 7.62 8.43
CA ASP A 97 -8.99 6.58 8.70
C ASP A 97 -8.84 5.97 10.10
N TYR A 98 -7.61 5.69 10.55
CA TYR A 98 -7.35 5.18 11.89
C TYR A 98 -7.66 6.21 12.99
N ALA A 99 -7.43 7.50 12.73
CA ALA A 99 -7.76 8.56 13.68
C ALA A 99 -9.28 8.69 13.86
N GLU A 100 -10.03 8.61 12.76
CA GLU A 100 -11.50 8.65 12.77
C GLU A 100 -12.11 7.40 13.42
N ASN A 101 -11.51 6.23 13.22
CA ASN A 101 -12.02 4.93 13.68
C ASN A 101 -11.22 4.31 14.83
N PHE A 102 -10.49 5.13 15.59
CA PHE A 102 -9.48 4.65 16.55
C PHE A 102 -10.02 3.64 17.57
N GLU A 103 -11.15 3.94 18.21
CA GLU A 103 -11.76 3.06 19.21
C GLU A 103 -12.21 1.73 18.60
N LYS A 104 -12.73 1.77 17.37
CA LYS A 104 -13.18 0.58 16.63
C LYS A 104 -12.00 -0.32 16.28
N TYR A 105 -10.90 0.24 15.82
CA TYR A 105 -9.75 -0.56 15.37
C TYR A 105 -8.85 -1.02 16.51
N THR A 106 -8.68 -0.21 17.56
CA THR A 106 -7.83 -0.58 18.70
C THR A 106 -8.57 -1.34 19.79
N GLY A 107 -9.90 -1.25 19.84
CA GLY A 107 -10.71 -1.79 20.93
C GLY A 107 -10.48 -1.09 22.28
N ILE A 108 -9.67 -0.02 22.31
CA ILE A 108 -9.39 0.77 23.51
C ILE A 108 -10.56 1.72 23.71
N LYS A 109 -11.32 1.52 24.79
CA LYS A 109 -12.33 2.46 25.26
C LYS A 109 -11.68 3.44 26.24
N LYS A 110 -12.03 4.71 26.14
CA LYS A 110 -11.67 5.71 27.16
C LYS A 110 -12.24 5.36 28.52
#